data_AF-B7RLA3-F1
#
_entry.id   AF-B7RLA3-F1
#
_cell.length_a   1.000
_cell.length_b   1.000
_cell.length_c   1.000
_cell.angle_alpha   90.00
_cell.angle_beta   90.00
_cell.angle_gamma   90.00
#
_symmetry.space_group_name_H-M   'P 1'
#
loop_
_entity.id
_entity.type
_entity.pdbx_description
1 polymer ?
#
loop_
_entity_poly.entity_id
_entity_poly.type
_entity_poly.pdbx_seq_one_letter_code
_entity_poly.pdbx_strand_id
1 'polypeptide(L)'
;MRKQDMNRDWIATAQTLSQALPYLQRYADATVVIKLGGHAMGSDEAMEEFARDVALMRQVGVNPVIIHGGGPMINDMLRRLDIKSEFINGKRVTDAATMEVVEMVLSGLVNARIVQAITAQGGRCVGVSGKDSGLIICDQEDPELGLVGAPTEVNPRLLRDLADKGIIPVIAPLGMGRNGETFNINGDTAAGAIAAALKADRLLLLTDVAGVKNAQGEVLTELTAAQIRDMIKDGTIAGGMIPKTETALNAIEGGVRAAVILDGRAPNACLLELFTEHGAGSIIRQG
;
A
#
# COMPACT_ATOMS: atom_id res chain seq x y z
N MET A 1 44.66 8.95 12.28
CA MET A 1 44.43 7.61 11.70
C MET A 1 43.15 7.05 12.29
N ARG A 2 42.11 6.80 11.49
CA ARG A 2 40.96 6.00 11.96
C ARG A 2 41.36 4.53 11.87
N LYS A 3 41.35 3.82 13.00
CA LYS A 3 41.50 2.36 13.00
C LYS A 3 40.19 1.75 12.50
N GLN A 4 40.29 0.73 11.67
CA GLN A 4 39.15 0.05 11.09
C GLN A 4 38.49 -0.78 12.20
N ASP A 5 37.28 -0.39 12.60
CA ASP A 5 36.50 -1.11 13.61
C ASP A 5 35.79 -2.29 12.91
N MET A 6 36.28 -3.51 13.12
CA MET A 6 35.96 -4.71 12.33
C MET A 6 34.67 -5.43 12.76
N ASN A 7 33.76 -4.75 13.47
CA ASN A 7 32.61 -5.39 14.12
C ASN A 7 31.40 -5.70 13.19
N ARG A 8 31.49 -5.36 11.90
CA ARG A 8 30.50 -5.72 10.87
C ARG A 8 31.21 -6.46 9.73
N ASP A 9 30.64 -7.57 9.28
CA ASP A 9 31.13 -8.30 8.11
C ASP A 9 30.87 -7.49 6.81
N TRP A 10 31.77 -6.54 6.57
CA TRP A 10 31.77 -5.65 5.42
C TRP A 10 32.01 -6.40 4.10
N ILE A 11 32.68 -7.56 4.17
CA ILE A 11 32.87 -8.45 3.03
C ILE A 11 31.54 -9.09 2.66
N ALA A 12 30.81 -9.67 3.62
CA ALA A 12 29.47 -10.20 3.39
C ALA A 12 28.53 -9.10 2.87
N THR A 13 28.59 -7.90 3.43
CA THR A 13 27.77 -6.76 2.97
C THR A 13 28.03 -6.44 1.49
N ALA A 14 29.30 -6.30 1.09
CA ALA A 14 29.66 -6.03 -0.30
C ALA A 14 29.24 -7.17 -1.24
N GLN A 15 29.41 -8.42 -0.80
CA GLN A 15 28.98 -9.60 -1.55
C GLN A 15 27.46 -9.64 -1.75
N THR A 16 26.67 -9.39 -0.69
CA THR A 16 25.19 -9.33 -0.77
C THR A 16 24.73 -8.25 -1.74
N LEU A 17 25.30 -7.05 -1.66
CA LEU A 17 24.95 -5.97 -2.60
C LEU A 17 25.30 -6.33 -4.06
N SER A 18 26.45 -6.98 -4.29
CA SER A 18 26.84 -7.43 -5.62
C SER A 18 25.90 -8.52 -6.16
N GLN A 19 25.46 -9.45 -5.32
CA GLN A 19 24.53 -10.52 -5.69
C GLN A 19 23.10 -10.01 -5.90
N ALA A 20 22.71 -8.91 -5.27
CA ALA A 20 21.40 -8.29 -5.44
C ALA A 20 21.26 -7.55 -6.79
N LEU A 21 22.37 -7.21 -7.47
CA LEU A 21 22.37 -6.37 -8.68
C LEU A 21 21.36 -6.81 -9.78
N PRO A 22 21.24 -8.10 -10.14
CA PRO A 22 20.27 -8.53 -11.15
C PRO A 22 18.82 -8.20 -10.76
N TYR A 23 18.49 -8.29 -9.46
CA TYR A 23 17.15 -7.95 -8.97
C TYR A 23 16.92 -6.44 -8.97
N LEU A 24 17.93 -5.64 -8.62
CA LEU A 24 17.85 -4.18 -8.71
C LEU A 24 17.61 -3.74 -10.16
N GLN A 25 18.36 -4.31 -11.12
CA GLN A 25 18.20 -4.02 -12.55
C GLN A 25 16.83 -4.42 -13.10
N ARG A 26 16.24 -5.53 -12.62
CA ARG A 26 14.91 -5.99 -13.03
C ARG A 26 13.81 -4.96 -12.73
N TYR A 27 13.95 -4.20 -11.65
CA TYR A 27 12.96 -3.21 -11.21
C TYR A 27 13.40 -1.76 -11.45
N ALA A 28 14.48 -1.55 -12.23
CA ALA A 28 14.82 -0.21 -12.71
C ALA A 28 13.62 0.37 -13.49
N ASP A 29 13.25 1.61 -13.17
CA ASP A 29 12.09 2.35 -13.69
C ASP A 29 10.72 1.73 -13.39
N ALA A 30 10.65 0.60 -12.68
CA ALA A 30 9.40 -0.05 -12.35
C ALA A 30 8.56 0.82 -11.40
N THR A 31 7.27 0.91 -11.69
CA THR A 31 6.28 1.53 -10.80
C THR A 31 5.75 0.50 -9.81
N VAL A 32 5.98 0.73 -8.52
CA VAL A 32 5.55 -0.18 -7.45
C VAL A 32 4.57 0.56 -6.54
N VAL A 33 3.31 0.14 -6.56
CA VAL A 33 2.28 0.69 -5.68
C VAL A 33 2.27 -0.12 -4.39
N ILE A 34 2.38 0.55 -3.25
CA ILE A 34 2.51 -0.09 -1.94
C ILE A 34 1.36 0.37 -1.06
N LYS A 35 0.52 -0.56 -0.63
CA LYS A 35 -0.46 -0.31 0.40
C LYS A 35 0.13 -0.61 1.77
N LEU A 36 0.46 0.44 2.51
CA LEU A 36 0.96 0.34 3.89
C LEU A 36 -0.18 -0.04 4.84
N GLY A 37 -0.08 -1.22 5.45
CA GLY A 37 -1.03 -1.76 6.43
C GLY A 37 -0.91 -1.15 7.83
N GLY A 38 -1.90 -1.43 8.68
CA GLY A 38 -2.02 -0.87 10.04
C GLY A 38 -0.84 -1.15 10.97
N HIS A 39 -0.20 -2.32 10.84
CA HIS A 39 0.87 -2.73 11.76
C HIS A 39 2.13 -1.87 11.63
N ALA A 40 2.61 -1.61 10.41
CA ALA A 40 3.79 -0.77 10.18
C ALA A 40 3.58 0.69 10.62
N MET A 41 2.34 1.12 10.83
CA MET A 41 2.02 2.44 11.40
C MET A 41 1.97 2.44 12.94
N GLY A 42 2.06 1.27 13.57
CA GLY A 42 1.87 1.06 15.00
C GLY A 42 3.08 1.36 15.89
N SER A 43 4.30 1.34 15.34
CA SER A 43 5.53 1.73 16.06
C SER A 43 6.41 2.65 15.22
N ASP A 44 7.26 3.43 15.88
CA ASP A 44 8.20 4.31 15.20
C ASP A 44 9.32 3.52 14.51
N GLU A 45 9.77 2.41 15.10
CA GLU A 45 10.79 1.55 14.52
C GLU A 45 10.33 0.92 13.20
N ALA A 46 9.10 0.40 13.14
CA ALA A 46 8.54 -0.19 11.92
C ALA A 46 8.32 0.88 10.83
N MET A 47 7.96 2.10 11.22
CA MET A 47 7.83 3.23 10.30
C MET A 47 9.20 3.66 9.73
N GLU A 48 10.24 3.74 10.57
CA GLU A 48 11.60 4.04 10.13
C GLU A 48 12.16 2.98 9.18
N GLU A 49 11.90 1.71 9.48
CA GLU A 49 12.31 0.59 8.64
C GLU A 49 11.60 0.64 7.26
N PHE A 50 10.28 0.80 7.25
CA PHE A 50 9.52 0.97 6.02
C PHE A 50 9.99 2.18 5.21
N ALA A 51 10.22 3.31 5.87
CA ALA A 51 10.74 4.53 5.23
C ALA A 51 12.10 4.30 4.59
N ARG A 52 12.98 3.52 5.23
CA ARG A 52 14.29 3.15 4.71
C ARG A 52 14.17 2.27 3.47
N ASP A 53 13.28 1.29 3.48
CA ASP A 53 12.99 0.45 2.31
C ASP A 53 12.55 1.31 1.12
N VAL A 54 11.58 2.21 1.33
CA VAL A 54 11.04 3.09 0.29
C VAL A 54 12.11 4.04 -0.26
N ALA A 55 12.96 4.60 0.61
CA ALA A 55 14.08 5.43 0.19
C ALA A 55 15.10 4.63 -0.64
N LEU A 56 15.43 3.39 -0.23
CA LEU A 56 16.33 2.50 -0.97
C LEU A 56 15.74 2.15 -2.34
N MET A 57 14.46 1.77 -2.39
CA MET A 57 13.74 1.49 -3.65
C MET A 57 13.90 2.66 -4.63
N ARG A 58 13.66 3.89 -4.17
CA ARG A 58 13.86 5.08 -5.02
C ARG A 58 15.31 5.25 -5.46
N GLN A 59 16.27 5.02 -4.56
CA GLN A 59 17.70 5.16 -4.84
C GLN A 59 18.21 4.18 -5.90
N VAL A 60 17.58 3.01 -6.02
CA VAL A 60 17.93 1.97 -7.01
C VAL A 60 17.08 2.04 -8.29
N GLY A 61 16.31 3.12 -8.47
CA GLY A 61 15.59 3.39 -9.72
C GLY A 61 14.12 2.94 -9.74
N VAL A 62 13.60 2.36 -8.65
CA VAL A 62 12.17 2.06 -8.55
C VAL A 62 11.38 3.37 -8.35
N ASN A 63 10.14 3.41 -8.85
CA ASN A 63 9.19 4.48 -8.65
C ASN A 63 8.11 4.02 -7.64
N PRO A 64 8.36 4.10 -6.31
CA PRO A 64 7.38 3.73 -5.31
C PRO A 64 6.23 4.74 -5.23
N VAL A 65 5.01 4.25 -5.08
CA VAL A 65 3.79 5.03 -4.83
C VAL A 65 3.12 4.48 -3.60
N ILE A 66 3.02 5.27 -2.53
CA ILE A 66 2.57 4.77 -1.23
C ILE A 66 1.11 5.16 -1.01
N ILE A 67 0.26 4.20 -0.67
CA ILE A 67 -1.09 4.42 -0.16
C ILE A 67 -1.09 3.95 1.29
N HIS A 68 -1.64 4.73 2.21
CA HIS A 68 -1.68 4.33 3.62
C HIS A 68 -3.11 4.08 4.13
N GLY A 69 -3.21 3.47 5.30
CA GLY A 69 -4.47 3.43 6.07
C GLY A 69 -4.43 4.44 7.22
N GLY A 70 -5.30 4.25 8.22
CA GLY A 70 -5.23 5.04 9.46
C GLY A 70 -6.27 4.66 10.51
N GLY A 71 -6.86 3.47 10.41
CA GLY A 71 -7.99 3.04 11.22
C GLY A 71 -7.82 3.27 12.73
N PRO A 72 -6.69 2.85 13.35
CA PRO A 72 -6.45 3.09 14.78
C PRO A 72 -6.43 4.57 15.17
N MET A 73 -5.78 5.43 14.37
CA MET A 73 -5.66 6.87 14.62
C MET A 73 -7.01 7.58 14.43
N ILE A 74 -7.80 7.14 13.45
CA ILE A 74 -9.18 7.64 13.26
C ILE A 74 -10.03 7.26 14.48
N ASN A 75 -9.98 6.00 14.92
CA ASN A 75 -10.73 5.53 16.08
C ASN A 75 -10.36 6.30 17.36
N ASP A 76 -9.07 6.61 17.54
CA ASP A 76 -8.62 7.41 18.66
C ASP A 76 -9.19 8.83 18.63
N MET A 77 -9.14 9.49 17.47
CA MET A 77 -9.67 10.85 17.33
C MET A 77 -11.20 10.90 17.49
N LEU A 78 -11.93 9.96 16.89
CA LEU A 78 -13.39 9.87 17.06
C LEU A 78 -13.76 9.70 18.54
N ARG A 79 -13.04 8.85 19.27
CA ARG A 79 -13.25 8.66 20.73
C ARG A 79 -12.99 9.95 21.52
N ARG A 80 -11.93 10.68 21.18
CA ARG A 80 -11.58 11.96 21.84
C ARG A 80 -12.63 13.05 21.61
N LEU A 81 -13.35 12.97 20.49
CA LEU A 81 -14.41 13.91 20.11
C LEU A 81 -15.82 13.41 20.47
N ASP A 82 -15.93 12.26 21.14
CA ASP A 82 -17.19 11.59 21.49
C ASP A 82 -18.11 11.32 20.29
N ILE A 83 -17.50 11.03 19.13
CA ILE A 83 -18.21 10.65 17.90
C ILE A 83 -18.27 9.12 17.84
N LYS A 84 -19.49 8.58 17.75
CA LYS A 84 -19.71 7.13 17.64
C LYS A 84 -19.21 6.62 16.30
N SER A 85 -18.55 5.46 16.32
CA SER A 85 -18.10 4.77 15.12
C SER A 85 -18.79 3.42 15.01
N GLU A 86 -19.29 3.14 13.81
CA GLU A 86 -19.90 1.85 13.47
C GLU A 86 -19.21 1.26 12.23
N PHE A 87 -19.26 -0.06 12.10
CA PHE A 87 -18.70 -0.79 10.98
C PHE A 87 -19.72 -1.76 10.40
N ILE A 88 -19.83 -1.78 9.07
CA ILE A 88 -20.64 -2.73 8.30
C ILE A 88 -19.68 -3.41 7.32
N ASN A 89 -19.63 -4.75 7.33
CA ASN A 89 -18.79 -5.56 6.43
C ASN A 89 -17.31 -5.11 6.37
N GLY A 90 -16.75 -4.70 7.52
CA GLY A 90 -15.35 -4.24 7.61
C GLY A 90 -15.09 -2.82 7.10
N LYS A 91 -16.13 -2.09 6.69
CA LYS A 91 -16.06 -0.68 6.29
C LYS A 91 -16.68 0.21 7.37
N ARG A 92 -16.09 1.37 7.60
CA ARG A 92 -16.58 2.36 8.57
C ARG A 92 -17.78 3.08 7.98
N VAL A 93 -18.92 3.03 8.65
CA VAL A 93 -20.06 3.91 8.33
C VAL A 93 -19.59 5.35 8.56
N THR A 94 -19.67 6.17 7.52
CA THR A 94 -19.04 7.49 7.51
C THR A 94 -20.11 8.56 7.29
N ASP A 95 -20.66 9.13 8.36
CA ASP A 95 -21.48 10.33 8.27
C ASP A 95 -20.62 11.60 8.08
N ALA A 96 -21.25 12.77 7.98
CA ALA A 96 -20.52 14.04 7.76
C ALA A 96 -19.49 14.34 8.85
N ALA A 97 -19.86 14.17 10.13
CA ALA A 97 -18.95 14.41 11.25
C ALA A 97 -17.78 13.42 11.28
N THR A 98 -18.06 12.14 10.98
CA THR A 98 -17.04 11.10 10.84
C THR A 98 -16.11 11.40 9.66
N MET A 99 -16.64 11.88 8.54
CA MET A 99 -15.87 12.21 7.35
C MET A 99 -14.85 13.33 7.62
N GLU A 100 -15.25 14.38 8.33
CA GLU A 100 -14.32 15.46 8.73
C GLU A 100 -13.13 14.93 9.54
N VAL A 101 -13.40 14.05 10.51
CA VAL A 101 -12.35 13.43 11.33
C VAL A 101 -11.46 12.52 10.48
N VAL A 102 -12.05 11.69 9.63
CA VAL A 102 -11.31 10.80 8.73
C VAL A 102 -10.40 11.60 7.80
N GLU A 103 -10.90 12.68 7.19
CA GLU A 103 -10.12 13.55 6.30
C GLU A 103 -8.97 14.23 7.04
N MET A 104 -9.23 14.83 8.20
CA MET A 104 -8.19 15.47 9.03
C MET A 104 -7.10 14.48 9.48
N VAL A 105 -7.50 13.28 9.93
CA VAL A 105 -6.55 12.29 10.44
C VAL A 105 -5.73 11.67 9.31
N LEU A 106 -6.37 11.26 8.22
CA LEU A 106 -5.65 10.63 7.11
C LEU A 106 -4.72 11.62 6.42
N SER A 107 -5.22 12.77 5.99
CA SER A 107 -4.42 13.75 5.24
C SER A 107 -3.46 14.55 6.10
N GLY A 108 -3.84 14.88 7.35
CA GLY A 108 -3.05 15.76 8.20
C GLY A 108 -2.06 15.01 9.10
N LEU A 109 -2.53 13.99 9.82
CA LEU A 109 -1.72 13.31 10.83
C LEU A 109 -0.92 12.14 10.25
N VAL A 110 -1.62 11.16 9.66
CA VAL A 110 -0.98 9.91 9.24
C VAL A 110 -0.07 10.14 8.03
N ASN A 111 -0.58 10.85 7.02
CA ASN A 111 0.17 11.15 5.81
C ASN A 111 1.47 11.91 6.11
N ALA A 112 1.38 12.98 6.92
CA ALA A 112 2.53 13.79 7.30
C ALA A 112 3.60 12.99 8.08
N ARG A 113 3.18 12.07 8.96
CA ARG A 113 4.12 11.20 9.71
C ARG A 113 4.91 10.28 8.77
N ILE A 114 4.27 9.70 7.75
CA ILE A 114 4.95 8.85 6.76
C ILE A 114 5.91 9.69 5.90
N VAL A 115 5.47 10.87 5.45
CA VAL A 115 6.30 11.81 4.70
C VAL A 115 7.54 12.20 5.51
N GLN A 116 7.37 12.51 6.80
CA GLN A 116 8.48 12.83 7.70
C GLN A 116 9.48 11.68 7.81
N ALA A 117 8.99 10.44 7.99
CA ALA A 117 9.85 9.27 8.12
C ALA A 117 10.66 9.00 6.84
N ILE A 118 10.03 9.04 5.66
CA ILE A 118 10.72 8.86 4.37
C ILE A 118 11.75 9.98 4.15
N THR A 119 11.39 11.23 4.46
CA THR A 119 12.29 12.37 4.34
C THR A 119 13.51 12.24 5.25
N ALA A 120 13.34 11.73 6.47
CA ALA A 120 14.43 11.49 7.42
C ALA A 120 15.44 10.44 6.91
N GLN A 121 15.02 9.53 6.03
CA GLN A 121 15.90 8.57 5.35
C GLN A 121 16.51 9.11 4.04
N GLY A 122 16.32 10.40 3.75
CA GLY A 122 16.84 11.06 2.54
C GLY A 122 15.94 10.92 1.29
N GLY A 123 14.76 10.31 1.43
CA GLY A 123 13.79 10.20 0.35
C GLY A 123 13.13 11.55 0.05
N ARG A 124 13.01 11.90 -1.24
CA ARG A 124 12.20 13.06 -1.66
C ARG A 124 10.77 12.59 -1.81
N CYS A 125 9.86 13.06 -0.96
CA CYS A 125 8.46 12.63 -0.99
C CYS A 125 7.49 13.81 -0.77
N VAL A 126 6.23 13.61 -1.16
CA VAL A 126 5.15 14.57 -0.93
C VAL A 126 3.87 13.86 -0.52
N GLY A 127 3.21 14.45 0.46
CA GLY A 127 1.90 14.02 0.93
C GLY A 127 0.79 14.59 0.07
N VAL A 128 -0.10 13.72 -0.41
CA VAL A 128 -1.31 14.09 -1.15
C VAL A 128 -2.48 13.20 -0.70
N SER A 129 -3.69 13.59 -1.06
CA SER A 129 -4.91 12.80 -0.98
C SER A 129 -5.39 12.45 -2.39
N GLY A 130 -6.34 11.54 -2.53
CA GLY A 130 -6.98 11.31 -3.82
C GLY A 130 -7.82 12.49 -4.33
N LYS A 131 -8.04 13.54 -3.54
CA LYS A 131 -8.69 14.78 -4.01
C LYS A 131 -7.74 15.67 -4.82
N ASP A 132 -6.44 15.61 -4.52
CA ASP A 132 -5.47 16.52 -5.08
C ASP A 132 -5.30 16.31 -6.58
N SER A 133 -5.43 17.39 -7.35
CA SER A 133 -5.45 17.37 -8.82
C SER A 133 -6.53 16.45 -9.44
N GLY A 134 -7.59 16.12 -8.71
CA GLY A 134 -8.63 15.18 -9.17
C GLY A 134 -8.08 13.76 -9.38
N LEU A 135 -7.17 13.32 -8.51
CA LEU A 135 -6.51 12.01 -8.61
C LEU A 135 -7.52 10.85 -8.57
N ILE A 136 -8.54 10.90 -7.72
CA ILE A 136 -9.59 9.89 -7.58
C ILE A 136 -10.96 10.57 -7.56
N ILE A 137 -11.80 10.22 -8.52
CA ILE A 137 -13.23 10.51 -8.50
C ILE A 137 -13.96 9.26 -8.02
N CYS A 138 -14.90 9.45 -7.10
CA CYS A 138 -15.71 8.38 -6.55
C CYS A 138 -17.20 8.63 -6.78
N ASP A 139 -17.93 7.53 -6.95
CA ASP A 139 -19.36 7.50 -6.67
C ASP A 139 -19.58 6.91 -5.26
N GLN A 140 -20.75 7.16 -4.66
CA GLN A 140 -21.10 6.55 -3.37
C GLN A 140 -21.17 5.03 -3.52
N GLU A 141 -20.47 4.32 -2.63
CA GLU A 141 -20.38 2.86 -2.71
C GLU A 141 -21.69 2.18 -2.28
N ASP A 142 -22.23 2.61 -1.14
CA ASP A 142 -23.47 2.09 -0.57
C ASP A 142 -24.14 3.20 0.26
N PRO A 143 -25.44 3.50 0.04
CA PRO A 143 -26.19 4.45 0.85
C PRO A 143 -26.11 4.16 2.36
N GLU A 144 -26.05 2.89 2.77
CA GLU A 144 -25.96 2.50 4.19
C GLU A 144 -24.60 2.85 4.82
N LEU A 145 -23.55 2.98 4.00
CA LEU A 145 -22.21 3.34 4.47
C LEU A 145 -21.99 4.86 4.54
N GLY A 146 -22.91 5.67 4.02
CA GLY A 146 -22.79 7.13 3.99
C GLY A 146 -21.72 7.60 3.00
N LEU A 147 -20.79 8.44 3.46
CA LEU A 147 -19.68 9.02 2.70
C LEU A 147 -18.52 8.03 2.50
N VAL A 148 -18.85 6.81 2.10
CA VAL A 148 -17.88 5.81 1.61
C VAL A 148 -17.99 5.72 0.10
N GLY A 149 -16.84 5.80 -0.57
CA GLY A 149 -16.77 5.91 -2.03
C GLY A 149 -16.11 4.73 -2.71
N ALA A 150 -16.63 4.38 -3.87
CA ALA A 150 -16.01 3.47 -4.83
C ALA A 150 -15.28 4.28 -5.90
N PRO A 151 -13.96 4.09 -6.10
CA PRO A 151 -13.22 4.76 -7.18
C PRO A 151 -13.80 4.42 -8.55
N THR A 152 -14.21 5.43 -9.31
CA THR A 152 -14.80 5.27 -10.64
C THR A 152 -13.92 5.85 -11.74
N GLU A 153 -13.16 6.91 -11.43
CA GLU A 153 -12.15 7.46 -12.33
C GLU A 153 -10.87 7.76 -11.55
N VAL A 154 -9.71 7.40 -12.10
CA VAL A 154 -8.40 7.70 -11.49
C VAL A 154 -7.52 8.40 -12.53
N ASN A 155 -7.05 9.61 -12.20
CA ASN A 155 -6.17 10.40 -13.06
C ASN A 155 -4.72 10.32 -12.57
N PRO A 156 -3.87 9.48 -13.19
CA PRO A 156 -2.50 9.26 -12.72
C PRO A 156 -1.52 10.39 -13.08
N ARG A 157 -1.97 11.48 -13.73
CA ARG A 157 -1.07 12.54 -14.24
C ARG A 157 -0.17 13.10 -13.13
N LEU A 158 -0.75 13.48 -11.99
CA LEU A 158 -0.01 13.98 -10.84
C LEU A 158 1.09 13.00 -10.41
N LEU A 159 0.77 11.71 -10.34
CA LEU A 159 1.72 10.69 -9.89
C LEU A 159 2.86 10.48 -10.88
N ARG A 160 2.58 10.56 -12.19
CA ARG A 160 3.62 10.49 -13.24
C ARG A 160 4.54 11.71 -13.19
N ASP A 161 3.98 12.91 -13.05
CA ASP A 161 4.77 14.14 -12.95
C ASP A 161 5.71 14.12 -11.72
N LEU A 162 5.26 13.56 -10.59
CA LEU A 162 6.08 13.38 -9.40
C LEU A 162 7.19 12.33 -9.62
N ALA A 163 6.86 11.19 -10.23
CA ALA A 163 7.83 10.13 -10.53
C ALA A 163 8.97 10.64 -11.44
N ASP A 164 8.65 11.43 -12.48
CA ASP A 164 9.61 12.04 -13.40
C ASP A 164 10.61 12.98 -12.68
N LYS A 165 10.21 13.57 -11.55
CA LYS A 165 11.07 14.41 -10.70
C LYS A 165 11.74 13.63 -9.56
N GLY A 166 11.51 12.33 -9.50
CA GLY A 166 11.96 11.45 -8.44
C GLY A 166 11.39 11.77 -7.06
N ILE A 167 10.15 12.25 -7.03
CA ILE A 167 9.39 12.51 -5.82
C ILE A 167 8.45 11.32 -5.58
N ILE A 168 8.50 10.77 -4.37
CA ILE A 168 7.69 9.65 -3.92
C ILE A 168 6.33 10.17 -3.43
N PRO A 169 5.20 9.86 -4.09
CA PRO A 169 3.88 10.23 -3.59
C PRO A 169 3.47 9.35 -2.40
N VAL A 170 2.95 9.98 -1.35
CA VAL A 170 2.29 9.34 -0.21
C VAL A 170 0.83 9.77 -0.18
N ILE A 171 -0.09 8.83 -0.35
CA ILE A 171 -1.48 9.09 -0.72
C ILE A 171 -2.43 8.67 0.40
N ALA A 172 -3.22 9.62 0.90
CA ALA A 172 -4.37 9.36 1.76
C ALA A 172 -5.56 8.85 0.91
N PRO A 173 -6.23 7.74 1.31
CA PRO A 173 -7.28 7.09 0.52
C PRO A 173 -8.63 7.83 0.67
N LEU A 174 -8.68 9.03 0.11
CA LEU A 174 -9.87 9.88 0.03
C LEU A 174 -10.18 10.16 -1.44
N GLY A 175 -11.45 10.25 -1.80
CA GLY A 175 -11.87 10.58 -3.17
C GLY A 175 -12.76 11.81 -3.22
N MET A 176 -12.87 12.40 -4.40
CA MET A 176 -13.77 13.51 -4.67
C MET A 176 -15.05 12.99 -5.33
N GLY A 177 -16.21 13.37 -4.79
CA GLY A 177 -17.50 13.16 -5.43
C GLY A 177 -17.71 14.14 -6.58
N ARG A 178 -18.64 13.82 -7.49
CA ARG A 178 -18.91 14.64 -8.67
C ARG A 178 -19.49 16.03 -8.35
N ASN A 179 -20.01 16.24 -7.14
CA ASN A 179 -20.54 17.52 -6.68
C ASN A 179 -19.66 18.18 -5.61
N GLY A 180 -18.43 17.71 -5.43
CA GLY A 180 -17.47 18.26 -4.46
C GLY A 180 -17.49 17.59 -3.07
N GLU A 181 -18.19 16.47 -2.93
CA GLU A 181 -18.17 15.66 -1.70
C GLU A 181 -16.76 15.06 -1.46
N THR A 182 -16.41 14.81 -0.19
CA THR A 182 -15.28 13.92 0.14
C THR A 182 -15.84 12.53 0.43
N PHE A 183 -15.22 11.50 -0.13
CA PHE A 183 -15.49 10.11 0.21
C PHE A 183 -14.30 9.45 0.88
N ASN A 184 -14.57 8.68 1.94
CA ASN A 184 -13.63 7.73 2.53
C ASN A 184 -13.54 6.48 1.64
N ILE A 185 -12.33 6.06 1.28
CA ILE A 185 -12.11 4.87 0.45
C ILE A 185 -11.36 3.82 1.26
N ASN A 186 -11.71 2.54 1.08
CA ASN A 186 -10.88 1.47 1.60
C ASN A 186 -9.46 1.57 0.99
N GLY A 187 -8.44 1.57 1.84
CA GLY A 187 -7.07 1.80 1.37
C GLY A 187 -6.54 0.71 0.41
N ASP A 188 -6.97 -0.54 0.55
CA ASP A 188 -6.60 -1.61 -0.39
C ASP A 188 -7.26 -1.32 -1.75
N THR A 189 -8.55 -0.99 -1.76
CA THR A 189 -9.29 -0.58 -2.97
C THR A 189 -8.65 0.62 -3.67
N ALA A 190 -8.27 1.66 -2.91
CA ALA A 190 -7.59 2.84 -3.45
C ALA A 190 -6.23 2.46 -4.07
N ALA A 191 -5.45 1.61 -3.42
CA ALA A 191 -4.17 1.13 -3.94
C ALA A 191 -4.35 0.31 -5.23
N GLY A 192 -5.34 -0.57 -5.28
CA GLY A 192 -5.68 -1.34 -6.48
C GLY A 192 -6.06 -0.44 -7.65
N ALA A 193 -6.94 0.54 -7.43
CA ALA A 193 -7.38 1.49 -8.45
C ALA A 193 -6.23 2.38 -8.97
N ILE A 194 -5.38 2.88 -8.08
CA ILE A 194 -4.18 3.66 -8.46
C ILE A 194 -3.19 2.79 -9.24
N ALA A 195 -2.95 1.54 -8.80
CA ALA A 195 -2.06 0.63 -9.49
C ALA A 195 -2.54 0.30 -10.91
N ALA A 196 -3.83 0.04 -11.07
CA ALA A 196 -4.45 -0.16 -12.38
C ALA A 196 -4.28 1.07 -13.29
N ALA A 197 -4.58 2.27 -12.78
CA ALA A 197 -4.45 3.51 -13.56
C ALA A 197 -3.00 3.81 -13.99
N LEU A 198 -2.04 3.43 -13.15
CA LEU A 198 -0.62 3.53 -13.46
C LEU A 198 -0.10 2.39 -14.34
N LYS A 199 -0.87 1.30 -14.53
CA LYS A 199 -0.41 0.03 -15.09
C LYS A 199 0.86 -0.44 -14.38
N ALA A 200 0.81 -0.44 -13.06
CA ALA A 200 1.97 -0.66 -12.22
C ALA A 200 2.60 -2.05 -12.46
N ASP A 201 3.91 -2.10 -12.27
CA ASP A 201 4.68 -3.33 -12.37
C ASP A 201 4.39 -4.29 -11.21
N ARG A 202 4.12 -3.72 -10.03
CA ARG A 202 3.73 -4.43 -8.82
C ARG A 202 2.71 -3.63 -8.01
N LEU A 203 1.73 -4.33 -7.45
CA LEU A 203 0.95 -3.87 -6.30
C LEU A 203 1.34 -4.70 -5.08
N LEU A 204 1.84 -4.07 -4.02
CA LEU A 204 2.19 -4.72 -2.76
C LEU A 204 1.13 -4.38 -1.70
N LEU A 205 0.40 -5.38 -1.21
CA LEU A 205 -0.57 -5.25 -0.13
C LEU A 205 0.04 -5.75 1.18
N LEU A 206 0.59 -4.84 1.98
CA LEU A 206 1.22 -5.17 3.26
C LEU A 206 0.11 -5.41 4.30
N THR A 207 0.06 -6.64 4.80
CA THR A 207 -0.97 -7.09 5.75
C THR A 207 -0.32 -7.69 7.01
N ASP A 208 -1.13 -8.16 7.95
CA ASP A 208 -0.75 -8.85 9.18
C ASP A 208 -0.73 -10.39 9.06
N VAL A 209 -0.79 -10.90 7.82
CA VAL A 209 -0.75 -12.33 7.51
C VAL A 209 0.32 -12.62 6.45
N ALA A 210 0.85 -13.84 6.47
CA ALA A 210 1.97 -14.26 5.62
C ALA A 210 1.66 -14.33 4.11
N GLY A 211 0.38 -14.33 3.73
CA GLY A 211 -0.07 -14.46 2.35
C GLY A 211 -1.40 -15.19 2.26
N VAL A 212 -1.74 -15.64 1.05
CA VAL A 212 -2.88 -16.52 0.77
C VAL A 212 -2.50 -17.95 1.18
N LYS A 213 -3.39 -18.60 1.93
CA LYS A 213 -3.18 -19.97 2.42
C LYS A 213 -4.07 -20.97 1.69
N ASN A 214 -3.58 -22.20 1.50
CA ASN A 214 -4.42 -23.32 1.08
C ASN A 214 -5.27 -23.85 2.24
N ALA A 215 -6.11 -24.86 1.97
CA ALA A 215 -6.97 -25.49 2.97
C ALA A 215 -6.18 -26.18 4.10
N GLN A 216 -4.90 -26.50 3.89
CA GLN A 216 -3.98 -27.07 4.87
C GLN A 216 -3.30 -25.99 5.75
N GLY A 217 -3.53 -24.70 5.45
CA GLY A 217 -2.95 -23.58 6.18
C GLY A 217 -1.56 -23.16 5.73
N GLU A 218 -1.05 -23.74 4.63
CA GLU A 218 0.26 -23.43 4.06
C GLU A 218 0.17 -22.22 3.13
N VAL A 219 1.17 -21.34 3.15
CA VAL A 219 1.23 -20.15 2.29
C VAL A 219 1.54 -20.57 0.86
N LEU A 220 0.69 -20.16 -0.07
CA LEU A 220 0.90 -20.36 -1.50
C LEU A 220 1.72 -19.20 -2.04
N THR A 221 2.92 -19.49 -2.55
CA THR A 221 3.86 -18.44 -2.99
C THR A 221 3.48 -17.83 -4.33
N GLU A 222 2.86 -18.60 -5.23
CA GLU A 222 2.42 -18.14 -6.55
C GLU A 222 1.03 -18.66 -6.90
N LEU A 223 0.18 -17.76 -7.40
CA LEU A 223 -1.21 -18.00 -7.74
C LEU A 223 -1.59 -17.29 -9.04
N THR A 224 -2.47 -17.92 -9.81
CA THR A 224 -3.13 -17.30 -10.96
C THR A 224 -4.48 -16.70 -10.56
N ALA A 225 -4.96 -15.76 -11.36
CA ALA A 225 -6.29 -15.16 -11.18
C ALA A 225 -7.41 -16.21 -11.18
N ALA A 226 -7.27 -17.27 -11.99
CA ALA A 226 -8.22 -18.38 -12.02
C ALA A 226 -8.22 -19.16 -10.69
N GLN A 227 -7.05 -19.52 -10.18
CA GLN A 227 -6.93 -20.23 -8.90
C GLN A 227 -7.52 -19.45 -7.73
N ILE A 228 -7.31 -18.13 -7.68
CA ILE A 228 -7.93 -17.28 -6.65
C ILE A 228 -9.47 -17.37 -6.72
N ARG A 229 -10.06 -17.27 -7.92
CA ARG A 229 -11.52 -17.35 -8.08
C ARG A 229 -12.07 -18.72 -7.66
N ASP A 230 -11.36 -19.80 -7.98
CA ASP A 230 -11.74 -21.16 -7.55
C ASP A 230 -11.65 -21.29 -6.02
N MET A 231 -10.58 -20.78 -5.41
CA MET A 231 -10.37 -20.80 -3.95
C MET A 231 -11.37 -19.92 -3.18
N ILE A 232 -11.92 -18.86 -3.79
CA ILE A 232 -13.03 -18.11 -3.21
C ILE A 232 -14.30 -18.95 -3.28
N LYS A 233 -14.56 -19.59 -4.43
CA LYS A 233 -15.78 -20.38 -4.66
C LYS A 233 -15.87 -21.63 -3.78
N ASP A 234 -14.74 -22.29 -3.53
CA ASP A 234 -14.66 -23.48 -2.67
C ASP A 234 -14.57 -23.15 -1.17
N GLY A 235 -14.46 -21.86 -0.82
CA GLY A 235 -14.42 -21.36 0.55
C GLY A 235 -13.04 -21.39 1.22
N THR A 236 -11.97 -21.75 0.51
CA THR A 236 -10.59 -21.70 1.04
C THR A 236 -10.17 -20.26 1.37
N ILE A 237 -10.49 -19.30 0.50
CA ILE A 237 -10.34 -17.87 0.75
C ILE A 237 -11.63 -17.34 1.37
N ALA A 238 -11.52 -16.85 2.61
CA ALA A 238 -12.66 -16.37 3.39
C ALA A 238 -12.36 -15.08 4.17
N GLY A 239 -13.43 -14.45 4.68
CA GLY A 239 -13.34 -13.27 5.54
C GLY A 239 -12.61 -12.10 4.88
N GLY A 240 -11.73 -11.43 5.64
CA GLY A 240 -10.99 -10.26 5.17
C GLY A 240 -10.00 -10.53 4.02
N MET A 241 -9.74 -11.78 3.65
CA MET A 241 -8.88 -12.13 2.51
C MET A 241 -9.62 -12.01 1.17
N ILE A 242 -10.96 -12.18 1.16
CA ILE A 242 -11.78 -11.99 -0.04
C ILE A 242 -11.58 -10.59 -0.63
N PRO A 243 -11.84 -9.48 0.10
CA PRO A 243 -11.69 -8.14 -0.49
C PRO A 243 -10.25 -7.81 -0.91
N LYS A 244 -9.23 -8.40 -0.27
CA LYS A 244 -7.82 -8.23 -0.65
C LYS A 244 -7.50 -8.91 -1.97
N THR A 245 -7.96 -10.15 -2.12
CA THR A 245 -7.75 -10.92 -3.34
C THR A 245 -8.58 -10.38 -4.50
N GLU A 246 -9.82 -9.93 -4.26
CA GLU A 246 -10.62 -9.19 -5.24
C GLU A 246 -9.94 -7.90 -5.68
N THR A 247 -9.38 -7.12 -4.75
CA THR A 247 -8.59 -5.92 -5.08
C THR A 247 -7.39 -6.27 -5.97
N ALA A 248 -6.67 -7.35 -5.65
CA ALA A 248 -5.55 -7.84 -6.45
C ALA A 248 -6.00 -8.26 -7.86
N LEU A 249 -7.10 -9.01 -7.97
CA LEU A 249 -7.69 -9.43 -9.24
C LEU A 249 -8.10 -8.22 -10.10
N ASN A 250 -8.83 -7.27 -9.52
CA ASN A 250 -9.26 -6.05 -10.22
C ASN A 250 -8.07 -5.22 -10.71
N ALA A 251 -7.01 -5.12 -9.90
CA ALA A 251 -5.79 -4.43 -10.29
C ALA A 251 -5.09 -5.11 -11.49
N ILE A 252 -5.00 -6.44 -11.47
CA ILE A 252 -4.40 -7.23 -12.57
C ILE A 252 -5.24 -7.11 -13.84
N GLU A 253 -6.57 -7.21 -13.73
CA GLU A 253 -7.49 -6.98 -14.86
C GLU A 253 -7.35 -5.56 -15.44
N GLY A 254 -7.06 -4.58 -14.59
CA GLY A 254 -6.73 -3.20 -14.97
C GLY A 254 -5.34 -3.01 -15.59
N GLY A 255 -4.52 -4.06 -15.69
CA GLY A 255 -3.21 -4.05 -16.35
C GLY A 255 -2.00 -4.03 -15.43
N VAL A 256 -2.17 -4.23 -14.11
CA VAL A 256 -1.05 -4.45 -13.19
C VAL A 256 -0.40 -5.80 -13.48
N ARG A 257 0.93 -5.85 -13.63
CA ARG A 257 1.61 -7.09 -14.04
C ARG A 257 1.52 -8.21 -12.99
N ALA A 258 1.58 -7.85 -11.72
CA ALA A 258 1.37 -8.78 -10.61
C ALA A 258 1.00 -8.02 -9.33
N ALA A 259 0.16 -8.62 -8.51
CA ALA A 259 -0.15 -8.16 -7.16
C ALA A 259 0.44 -9.13 -6.13
N VAL A 260 0.86 -8.64 -4.97
CA VAL A 260 1.47 -9.45 -3.91
C VAL A 260 0.77 -9.15 -2.60
N ILE A 261 0.36 -10.19 -1.90
CA ILE A 261 -0.13 -10.11 -0.51
C ILE A 261 0.97 -10.68 0.39
N LEU A 262 1.52 -9.86 1.27
CA LEU A 262 2.68 -10.21 2.10
C LEU A 262 2.58 -9.69 3.53
N ASP A 263 3.35 -10.28 4.43
CA ASP A 263 3.43 -9.86 5.83
C ASP A 263 4.22 -8.57 5.96
N GLY A 264 3.53 -7.46 6.19
CA GLY A 264 4.14 -6.15 6.41
C GLY A 264 4.85 -6.01 7.76
N ARG A 265 4.83 -7.04 8.62
CA ARG A 265 5.56 -7.09 9.89
C ARG A 265 6.96 -7.67 9.72
N ALA A 266 7.21 -8.36 8.60
CA ALA A 266 8.52 -8.90 8.32
C ALA A 266 9.50 -7.74 8.10
N PRO A 267 10.71 -7.81 8.70
CA PRO A 267 11.75 -6.84 8.43
C PRO A 267 12.05 -6.75 6.94
N ASN A 268 12.18 -5.53 6.45
CA ASN A 268 12.45 -5.23 5.05
C ASN A 268 11.47 -5.90 4.04
N ALA A 269 10.20 -6.08 4.39
CA ALA A 269 9.23 -6.85 3.60
C ALA A 269 9.16 -6.46 2.11
N CYS A 270 9.25 -5.16 1.80
CA CYS A 270 9.22 -4.69 0.42
C CYS A 270 10.49 -5.10 -0.35
N LEU A 271 11.65 -5.02 0.29
CA LEU A 271 12.92 -5.40 -0.32
C LEU A 271 13.04 -6.91 -0.45
N LEU A 272 12.54 -7.68 0.52
CA LEU A 272 12.48 -9.13 0.42
C LEU A 272 11.65 -9.57 -0.78
N GLU A 273 10.49 -8.97 -0.99
CA GLU A 273 9.63 -9.30 -2.13
C GLU A 273 10.27 -8.93 -3.48
N LEU A 274 10.91 -7.76 -3.58
CA LEU A 274 11.42 -7.27 -4.86
C LEU A 274 12.83 -7.77 -5.18
N PHE A 275 13.67 -7.96 -4.17
CA PHE A 275 15.12 -8.17 -4.36
C PHE A 275 15.62 -9.54 -3.91
N THR A 276 14.73 -10.52 -3.78
CA THR A 276 15.09 -11.92 -3.53
C THR A 276 14.35 -12.88 -4.46
N GLU A 277 14.80 -14.13 -4.53
CA GLU A 277 14.25 -15.15 -5.43
C GLU A 277 12.88 -15.70 -4.96
N HIS A 278 12.72 -15.89 -3.66
CA HIS A 278 11.54 -16.56 -3.10
C HIS A 278 10.39 -15.62 -2.72
N GLY A 279 10.61 -14.30 -2.78
CA GLY A 279 9.64 -13.31 -2.33
C GLY A 279 9.32 -13.42 -0.83
N ALA A 280 8.33 -12.66 -0.37
CA ALA A 280 7.92 -12.61 1.03
C ALA A 280 6.42 -12.89 1.25
N GLY A 281 5.70 -13.28 0.20
CA GLY A 281 4.26 -13.54 0.28
C GLY A 281 3.70 -14.31 -0.92
N SER A 282 2.44 -14.07 -1.22
CA SER A 282 1.72 -14.70 -2.34
C SER A 282 1.68 -13.74 -3.52
N ILE A 283 2.40 -14.07 -4.61
CA ILE A 283 2.30 -13.34 -5.87
C ILE A 283 1.12 -13.86 -6.69
N ILE A 284 0.30 -12.94 -7.18
CA ILE A 284 -0.88 -13.19 -8.00
C ILE A 284 -0.64 -12.60 -9.38
N ARG A 285 -0.88 -13.40 -10.42
CA ARG A 285 -0.72 -13.03 -11.84
C ARG A 285 -1.96 -13.42 -12.64
N GLN A 286 -2.11 -12.87 -13.85
CA GLN A 286 -3.25 -13.19 -14.71
C GLN A 286 -3.30 -14.69 -15.08
N GLY A 287 -2.15 -15.27 -15.42
CA GLY A 287 -2.01 -16.62 -15.97
C GLY A 287 -1.16 -16.62 -17.23
#